data_AF-A0A3C0UGV8-F1
#
_entry.id   AF-A0A3C0UGV8-F1
#
_cell.length_a   1.000
_cell.length_b   1.000
_cell.length_c   1.000
_cell.angle_alpha   90.00
_cell.angle_beta   90.00
_cell.angle_gamma   90.00
#
_symmetry.space_group_name_H-M   'P 1'
#
loop_
_entity.id
_entity.type
_entity.pdbx_description
1 polymer ?
#
loop_
_entity_poly.entity_id
_entity_poly.type
_entity_poly.pdbx_seq_one_letter_code
_entity_poly.pdbx_strand_id
1 'polypeptide(L)'
;TTGQLVDVIKQAIPAAARREGPHPAKRTFQALRIEVNNELGILRSTFETAAKRLRTGGRLCIITFHSLEDRIAKQTLQELAKKCICPPQLPICVCQTKPTLKMMG
;
A
#
# COMPACT_ATOMS: atom_id res chain seq x y z
N THR A 1 -22.81 16.33 10.41
CA THR A 1 -21.75 17.24 9.92
C THR A 1 -20.38 16.74 10.38
N THR A 2 -19.28 17.29 9.85
CA THR A 2 -17.92 16.89 10.28
C THR A 2 -17.67 17.14 11.76
N GLY A 3 -18.24 18.21 12.34
CA GLY A 3 -18.14 18.51 13.77
C GLY A 3 -18.77 17.42 14.66
N GLN A 4 -19.98 16.97 14.33
CA GLN A 4 -20.66 15.89 15.08
C GLN A 4 -19.85 14.60 15.07
N LEU A 5 -19.24 14.24 13.94
CA LEU A 5 -18.39 13.05 13.84
C LEU A 5 -17.12 13.20 14.69
N VAL A 6 -16.50 14.39 14.74
CA VAL A 6 -15.36 14.66 15.62
C VAL A 6 -15.73 14.44 17.08
N ASP A 7 -16.90 14.88 17.52
CA ASP A 7 -17.34 14.74 18.91
C ASP A 7 -17.56 13.26 19.29
N VAL A 8 -18.19 12.48 18.42
CA VAL A 8 -18.32 11.03 18.59
C VAL A 8 -16.95 10.35 18.68
N ILE A 9 -16.01 10.69 17.79
CA ILE A 9 -14.65 10.11 17.82
C ILE A 9 -13.93 10.47 19.12
N LYS A 10 -14.05 11.70 19.59
CA LYS A 10 -13.46 12.13 20.86
C LYS A 10 -14.01 11.32 22.03
N GLN A 11 -15.33 11.08 22.06
CA GLN A 11 -15.98 10.29 23.11
C GLN A 11 -15.52 8.81 23.10
N ALA A 12 -15.29 8.24 21.91
CA ALA A 12 -14.86 6.85 21.75
C ALA A 12 -13.37 6.59 22.09
N ILE A 13 -12.52 7.62 22.07
CA ILE A 13 -11.08 7.48 22.33
C ILE A 13 -10.76 7.81 23.80
N PRO A 14 -10.07 6.92 24.55
CA PRO A 14 -9.69 7.17 25.94
C PRO A 14 -8.92 8.47 26.14
N ALA A 15 -9.18 9.17 27.24
CA ALA A 15 -8.58 10.47 27.53
C ALA A 15 -7.04 10.45 27.54
N ALA A 16 -6.41 9.34 27.96
CA ALA A 16 -4.96 9.18 27.92
C ALA A 16 -4.41 9.21 26.47
N ALA A 17 -5.06 8.49 25.55
CA ALA A 17 -4.69 8.45 24.14
C ALA A 17 -4.99 9.75 23.37
N ARG A 18 -5.72 10.71 23.97
CA ARG A 18 -5.98 12.04 23.41
C ARG A 18 -4.93 13.08 23.79
N ARG A 19 -4.09 12.83 24.82
CA ARG A 19 -3.11 13.80 25.32
C ARG A 19 -1.84 13.86 24.48
N GLU A 20 -1.51 12.76 23.80
CA GLU A 20 -0.31 12.65 22.99
C GLU A 20 -0.67 12.43 21.52
N GLY A 21 0.03 13.14 20.63
CA GLY A 21 -0.10 12.96 19.19
C GLY A 21 -1.08 13.93 18.49
N PRO A 22 -1.34 13.70 17.19
CA PRO A 22 -2.17 14.58 16.37
C PRO A 22 -3.65 14.51 16.77
N HIS A 23 -4.43 15.49 16.29
CA HIS A 23 -5.87 15.58 16.57
C HIS A 23 -6.57 14.20 16.47
N PRO A 24 -7.37 13.77 17.49
CA PRO A 24 -7.89 12.40 17.60
C PRO A 24 -8.65 11.92 16.36
N ALA A 25 -9.37 12.82 15.70
CA ALA A 25 -10.14 12.49 14.50
C ALA A 25 -9.30 12.30 13.22
N LYS A 26 -8.02 12.72 13.20
CA LYS A 26 -7.18 12.74 11.98
C LYS A 26 -7.10 11.36 11.32
N ARG A 27 -6.86 10.30 12.11
CA ARG A 27 -6.74 8.93 11.59
C ARG A 27 -8.07 8.40 11.06
N THR A 28 -9.18 8.72 11.74
CA THR A 28 -10.52 8.30 11.32
C THR A 28 -10.93 8.98 10.02
N PHE A 29 -10.74 10.30 9.90
CA PHE A 29 -11.03 11.01 8.66
C PHE A 29 -10.13 10.56 7.51
N GLN A 30 -8.86 10.23 7.79
CA GLN A 30 -7.99 9.62 6.79
C GLN A 30 -8.53 8.26 6.33
N ALA A 31 -8.93 7.39 7.25
CA ALA A 31 -9.49 6.08 6.92
C ALA A 31 -10.80 6.19 6.11
N LEU A 32 -11.70 7.09 6.51
CA LEU A 32 -12.93 7.36 5.78
C LEU A 32 -12.65 7.90 4.37
N ARG A 33 -11.68 8.79 4.21
CA ARG A 33 -11.31 9.31 2.90
C ARG A 33 -10.78 8.20 1.98
N ILE A 34 -9.90 7.36 2.53
CA ILE A 34 -9.36 6.19 1.82
C ILE A 34 -10.48 5.27 1.35
N GLU A 35 -11.41 4.93 2.25
CA GLU A 35 -12.51 4.00 1.98
C GLU A 35 -13.51 4.59 0.97
N VAL A 36 -13.99 5.81 1.21
CA VAL A 36 -15.01 6.45 0.37
C VAL A 36 -14.50 6.69 -1.06
N ASN A 37 -13.23 7.07 -1.22
CA ASN A 37 -12.64 7.29 -2.53
C ASN A 37 -12.03 6.02 -3.14
N ASN A 38 -12.06 4.88 -2.44
CA ASN A 38 -11.39 3.64 -2.83
C ASN A 38 -9.91 3.88 -3.25
N GLU A 39 -9.19 4.73 -2.52
CA GLU A 39 -7.87 5.25 -2.93
C GLU A 39 -6.85 4.11 -3.11
N LEU A 40 -7.00 3.02 -2.35
CA LEU A 40 -6.08 1.89 -2.34
C LEU A 40 -6.42 0.81 -3.38
N GLY A 41 -7.70 0.67 -3.73
CA GLY A 41 -8.17 -0.42 -4.60
C GLY A 41 -7.54 -0.40 -5.99
N ILE A 42 -7.20 0.80 -6.49
CA ILE A 42 -6.63 0.97 -7.83
C ILE A 42 -5.10 0.79 -7.87
N LEU A 43 -4.41 0.93 -6.73
CA LEU A 43 -2.96 1.12 -6.71
C LEU A 43 -2.21 -0.09 -7.27
N ARG A 44 -2.58 -1.30 -6.84
CA ARG A 44 -1.97 -2.53 -7.32
C ARG A 44 -2.02 -2.64 -8.84
N SER A 45 -3.22 -2.50 -9.40
CA SER A 45 -3.43 -2.57 -10.86
C SER A 45 -2.67 -1.46 -11.61
N THR A 46 -2.57 -0.27 -11.02
CA THR A 46 -1.83 0.86 -11.56
C THR A 46 -0.33 0.56 -11.62
N PHE A 47 0.24 0.02 -10.54
CA PHE A 47 1.66 -0.33 -10.49
C PHE A 47 2.01 -1.48 -11.44
N GLU A 48 1.16 -2.50 -11.52
CA GLU A 48 1.31 -3.61 -12.48
C GLU A 48 1.24 -3.10 -13.93
N THR A 49 0.30 -2.20 -14.23
CA THR A 49 0.15 -1.61 -15.57
C THR A 49 1.34 -0.72 -15.92
N ALA A 50 1.80 0.11 -14.97
CA ALA A 50 2.97 0.95 -15.16
C ALA A 50 4.22 0.11 -15.44
N ALA A 51 4.44 -0.96 -14.67
CA ALA A 51 5.56 -1.88 -14.86
C ALA A 51 5.55 -2.53 -16.26
N LYS A 52 4.38 -2.99 -16.72
CA LYS A 52 4.22 -3.61 -18.04
C LYS A 52 4.44 -2.64 -19.22
N ARG A 53 4.23 -1.33 -19.01
CA ARG A 53 4.38 -0.30 -20.04
C ARG A 53 5.80 0.26 -20.15
N LEU A 54 6.69 -0.09 -19.21
CA LEU A 54 8.08 0.35 -19.27
C LEU A 54 8.83 -0.34 -20.42
N ARG A 55 9.66 0.45 -21.11
CA ARG A 55 10.67 -0.10 -22.01
C ARG A 55 11.78 -0.76 -21.19
N THR A 56 12.48 -1.71 -21.80
CA THR A 56 13.68 -2.31 -21.19
C THR A 56 14.66 -1.21 -20.74
N GLY A 57 15.12 -1.30 -19.50
CA GLY A 57 16.00 -0.29 -18.88
C GLY A 57 15.26 0.91 -18.27
N GLY A 58 13.95 1.03 -18.47
CA GLY A 58 13.12 2.05 -17.82
C GLY A 58 13.03 1.87 -16.30
N ARG A 59 12.70 2.95 -15.58
CA ARG A 59 12.61 2.97 -14.11
C ARG A 59 11.21 3.35 -13.66
N LEU A 60 10.70 2.65 -12.65
CA LEU A 60 9.47 2.98 -11.93
C LEU A 60 9.84 3.60 -10.58
N CYS A 61 9.39 4.83 -10.32
CA CYS A 61 9.52 5.48 -9.02
C CYS A 61 8.11 5.73 -8.46
N ILE A 62 7.89 5.36 -7.19
CA ILE A 62 6.61 5.49 -6.51
C ILE A 62 6.83 6.33 -5.25
N ILE A 63 6.08 7.43 -5.11
CA ILE A 63 6.05 8.28 -3.92
C ILE A 63 4.76 7.97 -3.16
N THR A 64 4.87 7.72 -1.87
CA THR A 64 3.74 7.38 -0.99
C THR A 64 3.64 8.36 0.16
N PHE A 65 2.42 8.67 0.58
CA PHE A 65 2.13 9.62 1.65
C PHE A 65 1.74 8.93 2.95
N HIS A 66 1.31 7.68 2.89
CA HIS A 66 1.02 6.90 4.10
C HIS A 66 1.38 5.41 3.97
N SER A 67 1.45 4.74 5.12
CA SER A 67 2.00 3.39 5.25
C SER A 67 1.24 2.29 4.50
N LEU A 68 -0.05 2.49 4.23
CA LEU A 68 -0.84 1.54 3.43
C LEU A 68 -0.41 1.55 1.96
N GLU A 69 -0.22 2.73 1.37
CA GLU A 69 0.29 2.87 0.00
C GLU A 69 1.69 2.28 -0.13
N ASP A 70 2.58 2.61 0.82
CA ASP A 70 3.96 2.08 0.85
C ASP A 70 3.96 0.55 0.90
N ARG A 71 3.12 -0.04 1.74
CA ARG A 71 2.98 -1.50 1.83
C ARG A 71 2.51 -2.11 0.51
N ILE A 72 1.48 -1.54 -0.11
CA ILE A 72 0.94 -2.03 -1.38
C ILE A 72 2.00 -1.91 -2.49
N ALA A 73 2.71 -0.77 -2.57
CA ALA A 73 3.78 -0.55 -3.53
C ALA A 73 4.89 -1.58 -3.36
N LYS A 74 5.42 -1.76 -2.14
CA LYS A 74 6.47 -2.73 -1.85
C LYS A 74 6.07 -4.15 -2.18
N GLN A 75 4.89 -4.59 -1.74
CA GLN A 75 4.40 -5.95 -2.02
C GLN A 75 4.24 -6.19 -3.52
N THR A 76 3.63 -5.24 -4.23
CA THR A 76 3.41 -5.35 -5.69
C THR A 76 4.73 -5.40 -6.44
N LEU A 77 5.67 -4.50 -6.13
CA LEU A 77 6.98 -4.48 -6.78
C LEU A 77 7.82 -5.73 -6.46
N GLN A 78 7.75 -6.24 -5.22
CA GLN A 78 8.41 -7.49 -4.83
C GLN A 78 7.85 -8.68 -5.60
N GLU A 79 6.53 -8.78 -5.75
CA GLU A 79 5.89 -9.83 -6.55
C GLU A 79 6.32 -9.76 -8.01
N LEU A 80 6.36 -8.57 -8.61
CA LEU A 80 6.82 -8.36 -9.99
C LEU A 80 8.31 -8.63 -10.19
N ALA A 81 9.10 -8.61 -9.11
CA ALA A 81 10.53 -8.93 -9.10
C ALA A 81 10.83 -10.38 -8.67
N LYS A 82 9.83 -11.18 -8.30
CA LYS A 82 10.05 -12.58 -7.91
C LYS A 82 10.60 -13.39 -9.08
N LYS A 83 11.67 -14.14 -8.80
CA LYS A 83 12.28 -15.10 -9.74
C LYS A 83 11.61 -16.47 -9.69
N CYS A 84 10.86 -16.75 -8.63
CA CYS A 84 10.20 -18.03 -8.39
C CYS A 84 8.93 -17.82 -7.57
N ILE A 85 7.87 -18.54 -7.91
CA ILE A 85 6.60 -18.60 -7.17
C ILE A 85 6.28 -20.02 -6.68
N CYS A 86 7.22 -20.97 -6.84
CA CYS A 86 7.02 -22.34 -6.39
C CYS A 86 6.89 -22.39 -4.86
N PRO A 87 6.05 -23.30 -4.33
CA PRO A 87 6.05 -23.64 -2.92
C PRO A 87 7.47 -23.98 -2.39
N PRO A 88 7.82 -23.57 -1.17
CA PRO A 88 9.17 -23.77 -0.61
C PRO A 88 9.57 -25.24 -0.44
N GLN A 89 8.59 -26.15 -0.35
CA GLN A 89 8.83 -27.59 -0.27
C GLN A 89 9.31 -28.24 -1.58
N LEU A 90 9.28 -27.52 -2.71
CA LEU A 90 9.80 -28.04 -3.97
C LEU A 90 11.31 -27.82 -4.05
N PRO A 91 12.13 -28.88 -4.22
CA PRO A 91 13.58 -28.77 -4.22
C PRO A 91 14.14 -28.10 -5.47
N ILE A 92 13.36 -28.05 -6.56
CA ILE A 92 13.72 -27.42 -7.83
C ILE A 92 12.61 -26.50 -8.32
N CYS A 93 13.00 -25.40 -8.97
CA CYS A 93 12.05 -24.47 -9.57
C CYS A 93 11.42 -25.08 -10.84
N VAL A 94 10.08 -25.12 -10.88
CA VAL A 94 9.30 -25.61 -12.03
C VAL A 94 8.41 -24.53 -12.66
N CYS A 95 8.27 -23.37 -12.03
CA CYS A 95 7.35 -22.31 -12.44
C CYS A 95 7.81 -21.47 -13.64
N GLN A 96 9.09 -21.57 -14.04
CA GLN A 96 9.71 -20.80 -15.13
C GLN A 96 9.40 -19.29 -15.13
N THR A 97 9.09 -18.73 -13.95
CA THR A 97 8.68 -17.34 -13.83
C THR A 97 9.84 -16.41 -14.18
N LYS A 98 9.61 -15.48 -15.10
CA LYS A 98 10.59 -14.44 -15.45
C LYS A 98 10.19 -13.14 -14.74
N PRO A 99 11.09 -12.52 -13.95
CA PRO A 99 10.78 -11.28 -13.27
C PRO A 99 10.60 -10.15 -14.29
N THR A 100 9.55 -9.36 -14.12
CA THR A 100 9.26 -8.17 -14.95
C THR A 100 10.04 -6.93 -14.50
N LEU A 101 10.40 -6.87 -13.22
CA LEU A 101 11.15 -5.77 -12.64
C LEU A 101 12.38 -6.28 -11.88
N LYS A 102 13.37 -5.39 -11.72
CA LYS A 102 14.47 -5.56 -10.78
C LYS A 102 14.33 -4.47 -9.72
N MET A 103 14.28 -4.87 -8.44
CA MET A 103 14.28 -3.92 -7.33
C MET A 103 15.60 -3.15 -7.31
N MET A 104 15.52 -1.83 -7.14
CA MET A 104 16.65 -0.95 -6.90
C MET A 104 16.62 -0.60 -5.41
N GLY A 105 17.67 -0.99 -4.70
CA GLY A 105 17.89 -0.73 -3.28
C GLY A 105 19.35 -0.35 -3.08
#